data_AF-A0A927DNI8-F1
#
_entry.id   AF-A0A927DNI8-F1
#
_cell.length_a   1.000
_cell.length_b   1.000
_cell.length_c   1.000
_cell.angle_alpha   90.00
_cell.angle_beta   90.00
_cell.angle_gamma   90.00
#
_symmetry.space_group_name_H-M   'P 1'
#
loop_
_entity.id
_entity.type
_entity.pdbx_description
1 polymer ?
#
loop_
_entity_poly.entity_id
_entity_poly.type
_entity_poly.pdbx_seq_one_letter_code
_entity_poly.pdbx_strand_id
1 'polypeptide(L)'
;MLILSRSPAIWLWQTLLYQVSHPDRLRNVHTAPADLSCAELAHRLENAPRLERLASEAALIHGKRVVGLTHAELKVILALLQGQTIGEQAQRLGLSQKTLYTQRLAGVKKLVECHPHLAPRFPRTLLPRSPANALTAFEQEWVQAIHDRRGLPGFSTYRR
;
A
#
# COMPACT_ATOMS: atom_id res chain seq x y z
N MET A 1 -1.91 -19.71 -2.86
CA MET A 1 -0.80 -18.74 -2.75
C MET A 1 -1.02 -17.90 -1.50
N LEU A 2 -0.02 -17.75 -0.63
CA LEU A 2 -0.10 -16.88 0.54
C LEU A 2 0.70 -15.59 0.29
N ILE A 3 0.08 -14.44 0.52
CA ILE A 3 0.74 -13.13 0.51
C ILE A 3 0.92 -12.67 1.95
N LEU A 4 2.16 -12.36 2.34
CA LEU A 4 2.44 -11.67 3.59
C LEU A 4 2.47 -10.17 3.30
N SER A 5 1.55 -9.41 3.90
CA SER A 5 1.45 -7.97 3.62
C SER A 5 0.96 -7.18 4.82
N ARG A 6 1.44 -5.93 4.93
CA ARG A 6 0.88 -4.91 5.84
C ARG A 6 -0.15 -4.00 5.15
N SER A 7 -0.45 -4.25 3.88
CA SER A 7 -1.46 -3.49 3.14
C SER A 7 -2.88 -3.83 3.62
N PRO A 8 -3.80 -2.85 3.67
CA PRO A 8 -5.21 -3.14 3.89
C PRO A 8 -5.73 -4.15 2.86
N ALA A 9 -6.44 -5.18 3.32
CA ALA A 9 -6.92 -6.27 2.47
C ALA A 9 -7.75 -5.77 1.27
N ILE A 10 -8.62 -4.78 1.51
CA ILE A 10 -9.41 -4.14 0.45
C ILE A 10 -8.55 -3.48 -0.63
N TRP A 11 -7.47 -2.78 -0.25
CA TRP A 11 -6.57 -2.14 -1.21
C TRP A 11 -5.75 -3.17 -2.00
N LEU A 12 -5.26 -4.19 -1.30
CA LEU A 12 -4.48 -5.27 -1.91
C LEU A 12 -5.33 -6.04 -2.92
N TRP A 13 -6.56 -6.38 -2.56
CA TRP A 13 -7.52 -7.03 -3.45
C TRP A 13 -7.81 -6.20 -4.70
N GLN A 14 -8.14 -4.91 -4.54
CA GLN A 14 -8.38 -4.01 -5.66
C GLN A 14 -7.15 -3.87 -6.57
N THR A 15 -5.96 -3.79 -5.99
CA THR A 15 -4.72 -3.70 -6.76
C THR A 15 -4.48 -4.97 -7.58
N LEU A 16 -4.67 -6.15 -6.98
CA LEU A 16 -4.52 -7.43 -7.68
C LEU A 16 -5.56 -7.63 -8.78
N LEU A 17 -6.81 -7.19 -8.57
CA LEU A 17 -7.84 -7.23 -9.61
C LEU A 17 -7.41 -6.46 -10.86
N TYR A 18 -6.70 -5.35 -10.72
CA TYR A 18 -6.14 -4.62 -11.87
C TYR A 18 -4.94 -5.30 -12.54
N GLN A 19 -4.31 -6.29 -11.89
CA GLN A 19 -3.15 -7.01 -12.45
C GLN A 19 -3.52 -8.30 -13.18
N VAL A 20 -4.76 -8.77 -13.04
CA VAL A 20 -5.21 -10.02 -13.67
C VAL A 20 -6.33 -9.76 -14.66
N SER A 21 -6.28 -10.44 -15.81
CA SER A 21 -7.37 -10.37 -16.80
C SER A 21 -8.63 -11.11 -16.35
N HIS A 22 -8.48 -12.12 -15.49
CA HIS A 22 -9.58 -12.96 -14.99
C HIS A 22 -9.53 -12.97 -13.46
N PRO A 23 -10.53 -12.38 -12.77
CA PRO A 23 -10.59 -12.34 -11.31
C PRO A 23 -10.56 -13.72 -10.64
N ASP A 24 -11.04 -14.76 -11.32
CA ASP A 24 -11.05 -16.13 -10.82
C ASP A 24 -9.66 -16.66 -10.46
N ARG A 25 -8.60 -16.11 -11.08
CA ARG A 25 -7.21 -16.42 -10.73
C ARG A 25 -6.84 -16.05 -9.30
N LEU A 26 -7.62 -15.17 -8.66
CA LEU A 26 -7.39 -14.71 -7.29
C LEU A 26 -8.18 -15.50 -6.23
N ARG A 27 -9.07 -16.42 -6.61
CA ARG A 27 -9.95 -17.18 -5.68
C ARG A 27 -9.20 -17.93 -4.57
N ASN A 28 -7.97 -18.36 -4.85
CA ASN A 28 -7.09 -19.09 -3.92
C ASN A 28 -5.89 -18.25 -3.45
N VAL A 29 -6.06 -16.93 -3.45
CA VAL A 29 -5.10 -16.00 -2.84
C VAL A 29 -5.50 -15.79 -1.39
N HIS A 30 -4.60 -16.17 -0.51
CA HIS A 30 -4.72 -15.99 0.93
C HIS A 30 -3.77 -14.87 1.36
N THR A 31 -4.10 -14.20 2.46
CA THR A 31 -3.24 -13.16 3.02
C THR A 31 -3.06 -13.34 4.51
N ALA A 32 -1.90 -12.94 5.01
CA ALA A 32 -1.63 -12.82 6.43
C ALA A 32 -0.78 -11.57 6.70
N PRO A 33 -0.83 -11.00 7.93
CA PRO A 33 0.06 -9.91 8.31
C PRO A 33 1.54 -10.28 8.13
N ALA A 34 2.36 -9.32 7.68
CA ALA A 34 3.79 -9.57 7.45
C ALA A 34 4.66 -9.46 8.71
N ASP A 35 4.07 -9.10 9.83
CA ASP A 35 4.69 -8.86 11.13
C ASP A 35 4.40 -9.97 12.17
N LEU A 36 3.86 -11.10 11.71
CA LEU A 36 3.63 -12.29 12.54
C LEU A 36 4.95 -12.89 13.04
N SER A 37 4.92 -13.44 14.26
CA SER A 37 5.99 -14.32 14.74
C SER A 37 6.05 -15.62 13.92
N CYS A 38 7.18 -16.34 13.97
CA CYS A 38 7.30 -17.63 13.27
C CYS A 38 6.26 -18.66 13.74
N ALA A 39 5.90 -18.66 15.04
CA ALA A 39 4.89 -19.54 15.59
C ALA A 39 3.48 -19.23 15.03
N GLU A 40 3.11 -17.95 14.97
CA GLU A 40 1.85 -17.52 14.38
C GLU A 40 1.81 -17.74 12.87
N LEU A 41 2.94 -17.54 12.19
CA LEU A 41 3.08 -17.82 10.76
C LEU A 41 2.85 -19.30 10.46
N ALA A 42 3.42 -20.20 11.27
CA ALA A 42 3.20 -21.65 11.12
C ALA A 42 1.70 -21.99 11.18
N HIS A 43 0.98 -21.44 12.17
CA HIS A 43 -0.47 -21.62 12.26
C HIS A 43 -1.22 -21.02 11.06
N ARG A 44 -0.78 -19.87 10.54
CA ARG A 44 -1.39 -19.20 9.38
C ARG A 44 -1.10 -19.91 8.06
N LEU A 45 -0.02 -20.67 7.92
CA LEU A 45 0.22 -21.47 6.71
C LEU A 45 -0.90 -22.50 6.48
N GLU A 46 -1.50 -23.02 7.54
CA GLU A 46 -2.62 -23.97 7.48
C GLU A 46 -3.97 -23.26 7.33
N ASN A 47 -4.15 -22.10 7.97
CA ASN A 47 -5.46 -21.47 8.17
C ASN A 47 -5.54 -20.00 7.71
N ALA A 48 -4.79 -19.62 6.68
CA ALA A 48 -4.84 -18.26 6.18
C ALA A 48 -6.22 -17.95 5.55
N PRO A 49 -6.86 -16.84 5.91
CA PRO A 49 -8.11 -16.43 5.28
C PRO A 49 -7.91 -16.06 3.81
N ARG A 50 -8.96 -16.26 3.01
CA ARG A 50 -8.99 -15.78 1.62
C ARG A 50 -8.97 -14.25 1.59
N LEU A 51 -8.15 -13.68 0.72
CA LEU A 51 -8.02 -12.24 0.57
C LEU A 51 -9.34 -11.59 0.14
N GLU A 52 -10.09 -12.23 -0.76
CA GLU A 52 -11.42 -11.78 -1.20
C GLU A 52 -12.36 -11.59 -0.02
N ARG A 53 -12.44 -12.59 0.88
CA ARG A 53 -13.30 -12.54 2.07
C ARG A 53 -12.95 -11.36 2.96
N LEU A 54 -11.65 -11.18 3.25
CA LEU A 54 -11.17 -10.06 4.06
C LEU A 54 -11.44 -8.70 3.40
N ALA A 55 -11.32 -8.62 2.07
CA ALA A 55 -11.61 -7.40 1.33
C ALA A 55 -13.11 -7.05 1.37
N SER A 56 -13.99 -8.04 1.24
CA SER A 56 -15.44 -7.86 1.36
C SER A 56 -15.84 -7.43 2.78
N GLU A 57 -15.29 -8.08 3.81
CA GLU A 57 -15.51 -7.70 5.22
C GLU A 57 -15.04 -6.25 5.47
N ALA A 58 -13.84 -5.89 5.00
CA ALA A 58 -13.32 -4.54 5.13
C ALA A 58 -14.16 -3.50 4.38
N ALA A 59 -14.70 -3.83 3.21
CA ALA A 59 -15.56 -2.93 2.43
C ALA A 59 -16.86 -2.57 3.14
N LEU A 60 -17.46 -3.50 3.88
CA LEU A 60 -18.64 -3.26 4.69
C LEU A 60 -18.36 -2.26 5.83
N ILE A 61 -17.16 -2.29 6.39
CA ILE A 61 -16.76 -1.44 7.52
C ILE A 61 -16.35 -0.04 7.04
N HIS A 62 -15.60 0.05 5.94
CA HIS A 62 -14.88 1.28 5.61
C HIS A 62 -15.75 2.39 4.99
N GLY A 63 -16.92 2.09 4.42
CA GLY A 63 -17.87 3.06 3.82
C GLY A 63 -17.35 3.88 2.64
N LYS A 64 -16.02 4.01 2.48
CA LYS A 64 -15.29 4.74 1.46
C LYS A 64 -14.73 3.76 0.45
N ARG A 65 -14.86 4.12 -0.84
CA ARG A 65 -14.30 3.34 -1.94
C ARG A 65 -12.77 3.45 -1.93
N VAL A 66 -12.10 2.38 -1.52
CA VAL A 66 -10.65 2.23 -1.65
C VAL A 66 -10.33 1.85 -3.10
N VAL A 67 -9.40 2.57 -3.73
CA VAL A 67 -8.99 2.33 -5.12
C VAL A 67 -7.57 1.78 -5.14
N GLY A 68 -7.40 0.60 -5.76
CA GLY A 68 -6.09 -0.02 -5.94
C GLY A 68 -5.25 0.64 -7.04
N LEU A 69 -4.02 0.15 -7.20
CA LEU A 69 -3.15 0.56 -8.31
C LEU A 69 -3.54 -0.17 -9.59
N THR A 70 -3.74 0.59 -10.66
CA THR A 70 -3.91 0.02 -12.00
C THR A 70 -2.60 -0.61 -12.48
N HIS A 71 -2.66 -1.47 -13.50
CA HIS A 71 -1.45 -2.05 -14.10
C HIS A 71 -0.44 -1.00 -14.58
N ALA A 72 -0.91 0.07 -15.22
CA ALA A 72 -0.05 1.16 -15.68
C ALA A 72 0.60 1.91 -14.51
N GLU A 73 -0.18 2.28 -13.49
CA GLU A 73 0.34 2.97 -12.30
C GLU A 73 1.36 2.10 -11.55
N LEU A 74 1.07 0.82 -11.33
CA LEU A 74 1.98 -0.11 -10.66
C LEU A 74 3.30 -0.23 -11.42
N LYS A 75 3.26 -0.38 -12.75
CA LYS A 75 4.47 -0.47 -13.59
C LYS A 75 5.32 0.81 -13.51
N VAL A 76 4.68 1.98 -13.44
CA VAL A 76 5.37 3.27 -13.33
C VAL A 76 5.99 3.48 -11.95
N ILE A 77 5.29 3.11 -10.88
CA ILE A 77 5.83 3.17 -9.52
C ILE A 77 6.99 2.19 -9.35
N LEU A 78 6.88 0.94 -9.82
CA LEU A 78 7.95 -0.04 -9.68
C LEU A 78 9.23 0.43 -10.37
N ALA A 79 9.13 1.00 -11.58
CA ALA A 79 10.29 1.56 -12.26
C ALA A 79 10.89 2.77 -11.51
N LEU A 80 10.06 3.62 -10.91
CA LEU A 80 10.52 4.70 -10.05
C LEU A 80 11.31 4.17 -8.85
N LEU A 81 10.77 3.15 -8.16
CA LEU A 81 11.41 2.54 -7.00
C LEU A 81 12.72 1.80 -7.37
N GLN A 82 12.84 1.37 -8.62
CA GLN A 82 14.08 0.82 -9.20
C GLN A 82 15.08 1.90 -9.65
N GLY A 83 14.77 3.19 -9.44
CA GLY A 83 15.65 4.29 -9.79
C GLY A 83 15.56 4.75 -11.25
N GLN A 84 14.61 4.25 -12.04
CA GLN A 84 14.51 4.62 -13.46
C GLN A 84 13.98 6.04 -13.64
N THR A 85 14.64 6.78 -14.54
CA THR A 85 14.19 8.10 -14.95
C THR A 85 12.91 8.03 -15.77
N ILE A 86 12.16 9.13 -15.85
CA ILE A 86 10.96 9.18 -16.67
C ILE A 86 11.28 9.05 -18.17
N GLY A 87 12.46 9.50 -18.59
CA GLY A 87 12.95 9.39 -19.96
C GLY A 87 13.26 7.95 -20.35
N GLU A 88 14.02 7.23 -19.52
CA GLU A 88 14.29 5.79 -19.70
C GLU A 88 12.98 4.99 -19.80
N GLN A 89 12.04 5.29 -18.90
CA GLN A 89 10.76 4.62 -18.89
C GLN A 89 9.89 4.96 -20.12
N ALA A 90 9.90 6.22 -20.57
CA ALA A 90 9.20 6.66 -21.77
C ALA A 90 9.68 5.92 -23.01
N GLN A 91 11.01 5.87 -23.19
CA GLN A 91 11.64 5.18 -24.31
C GLN A 91 11.33 3.68 -24.29
N ARG A 92 11.46 3.03 -23.13
CA ARG A 92 11.20 1.59 -22.98
C ARG A 92 9.74 1.20 -23.23
N LEU A 93 8.79 2.07 -22.87
CA LEU A 93 7.36 1.78 -22.98
C LEU A 93 6.71 2.36 -24.24
N GLY A 94 7.42 3.16 -25.03
CA GLY A 94 6.85 3.87 -26.17
C GLY A 94 5.75 4.87 -25.77
N LEU A 95 5.86 5.45 -24.57
CA LEU A 95 4.86 6.37 -24.01
C LEU A 95 5.42 7.78 -23.90
N SER A 96 4.53 8.78 -23.96
CA SER A 96 4.94 10.16 -23.70
C SER A 96 5.34 10.33 -22.23
N GLN A 97 6.33 11.19 -21.96
CA GLN A 97 6.72 11.53 -20.59
C GLN A 97 5.55 12.14 -19.79
N LYS A 98 4.66 12.90 -20.45
CA LYS A 98 3.45 13.46 -19.83
C LYS A 98 2.52 12.36 -19.31
N THR A 99 2.26 11.33 -20.12
CA THR A 99 1.44 10.18 -19.73
C THR A 99 2.03 9.46 -18.52
N LEU A 100 3.34 9.21 -18.54
CA LEU A 100 4.04 8.57 -17.42
C LEU A 100 4.00 9.42 -16.16
N TYR A 101 4.15 10.74 -16.29
CA TYR A 101 4.09 11.65 -15.15
C TYR A 101 2.72 11.61 -14.48
N THR A 102 1.64 11.66 -15.26
CA THR A 102 0.27 11.55 -14.76
C THR A 102 0.03 10.21 -14.07
N GLN A 103 0.49 9.10 -14.66
CA GLN A 103 0.38 7.76 -14.06
C GLN A 103 1.19 7.65 -12.77
N ARG A 104 2.42 8.21 -12.74
CA ARG A 104 3.28 8.23 -11.56
C ARG A 104 2.63 9.02 -10.43
N LEU A 105 2.12 10.22 -10.70
CA LEU A 105 1.45 11.06 -9.72
C LEU A 105 0.20 10.39 -9.14
N ALA A 106 -0.68 9.86 -10.00
CA ALA A 106 -1.89 9.17 -9.56
C ALA A 106 -1.55 7.92 -8.72
N GLY A 107 -0.57 7.14 -9.18
CA GLY A 107 -0.10 5.95 -8.48
C GLY A 107 0.51 6.25 -7.11
N VAL A 108 1.42 7.22 -7.02
CA VAL A 108 2.05 7.63 -5.75
C VAL A 108 0.98 8.12 -4.76
N LYS A 109 0.01 8.91 -5.22
CA LYS A 109 -1.09 9.37 -4.37
C LYS A 109 -1.86 8.20 -3.75
N LYS A 110 -2.29 7.23 -4.56
CA LYS A 110 -3.00 6.02 -4.10
C LYS A 110 -2.16 5.18 -3.14
N LEU A 111 -0.88 5.02 -3.44
CA LEU A 111 0.04 4.24 -2.62
C LEU A 111 0.25 4.89 -1.24
N VAL A 112 0.51 6.20 -1.20
CA VAL A 112 0.73 6.95 0.04
C VAL A 112 -0.53 7.04 0.90
N GLU A 113 -1.72 7.10 0.29
CA GLU A 113 -2.99 7.07 1.04
C GLU A 113 -3.14 5.76 1.85
N CYS A 114 -2.64 4.63 1.33
CA CYS A 114 -2.68 3.34 2.03
C CYS A 114 -1.39 3.02 2.80
N HIS A 115 -0.27 3.66 2.46
CA HIS A 115 1.03 3.47 3.09
C HIS A 115 1.72 4.83 3.35
N PRO A 116 1.24 5.60 4.35
CA PRO A 116 1.73 6.96 4.59
C PRO A 116 3.24 7.04 4.86
N HIS A 117 3.80 6.02 5.51
CA HIS A 117 5.23 5.90 5.81
C HIS A 117 6.12 5.84 4.56
N LEU A 118 5.57 5.58 3.36
CA LEU A 118 6.32 5.63 2.11
C LEU A 118 6.44 7.04 1.53
N ALA A 119 5.68 8.02 2.02
CA ALA A 119 5.70 9.39 1.51
C ALA A 119 7.12 10.01 1.45
N PRO A 120 7.99 9.86 2.48
CA PRO A 120 9.34 10.43 2.44
C PRO A 120 10.23 9.85 1.33
N ARG A 121 9.86 8.72 0.73
CA ARG A 121 10.62 8.06 -0.33
C ARG A 121 10.30 8.60 -1.73
N PHE A 122 9.30 9.47 -1.86
CA PHE A 122 8.90 10.04 -3.14
C PHE A 122 9.26 11.53 -3.22
N PRO A 123 9.63 12.03 -4.42
CA PRO A 123 9.76 13.47 -4.66
C PRO A 123 8.53 14.23 -4.19
N ARG A 124 8.73 15.36 -3.49
CA ARG A 124 7.63 16.20 -2.98
C ARG A 124 6.63 16.64 -4.05
N THR A 125 7.06 16.75 -5.30
CA THR A 125 6.21 17.09 -6.47
C THR A 125 5.18 16.00 -6.79
N LEU A 126 5.37 14.78 -6.30
CA LEU A 126 4.48 13.63 -6.50
C LEU A 126 3.57 13.37 -5.30
N LEU A 127 3.82 14.02 -4.17
CA LEU A 127 3.01 13.84 -2.97
C LEU A 127 1.72 14.68 -3.07
N PRO A 128 0.60 14.18 -2.53
CA PRO A 128 -0.57 15.02 -2.35
C PRO A 128 -0.17 16.25 -1.51
N ARG A 129 -0.68 17.44 -1.88
CA ARG A 129 -0.56 18.62 -1.02
C ARG A 129 -1.13 18.22 0.35
N SER A 130 -0.34 18.36 1.41
CA SER A 130 -0.80 18.06 2.77
C SER A 130 -2.14 18.75 2.99
N PRO A 131 -3.21 18.04 3.33
CA PRO A 131 -4.37 18.71 3.88
C PRO A 131 -3.91 19.49 5.11
N ALA A 132 -4.54 20.64 5.39
CA ALA A 132 -4.24 21.45 6.58
C ALA A 132 -4.37 20.66 7.90
N ASN A 133 -4.97 19.46 7.86
CA ASN A 133 -5.15 18.51 8.96
C ASN A 133 -4.27 17.25 8.82
N ALA A 134 -3.15 17.31 8.11
CA ALA A 134 -2.23 16.17 8.01
C ALA A 134 -1.59 15.91 9.39
N LEU A 135 -1.80 14.71 9.92
CA LEU A 135 -1.16 14.24 11.14
C LEU A 135 0.34 14.48 11.07
N THR A 136 0.89 15.05 12.14
CA THR A 136 2.32 15.24 12.34
C THR A 136 3.07 13.91 12.26
N ALA A 137 4.37 13.93 12.01
CA ALA A 137 5.19 12.71 11.94
C ALA A 137 5.03 11.84 13.21
N PHE A 138 4.91 12.49 14.36
CA PHE A 138 4.62 11.84 15.65
C PHE A 138 3.25 11.16 15.68
N GLU A 139 2.19 11.84 15.24
CA GLU A 139 0.85 11.26 15.19
C GLU A 139 0.77 10.10 14.18
N GLN A 140 1.54 10.17 13.09
CA GLN A 140 1.67 9.07 12.14
C GLN A 140 2.38 7.86 12.76
N GLU A 141 3.45 8.07 13.53
CA GLU A 141 4.12 7.01 14.29
C GLU A 141 3.20 6.40 15.35
N TRP A 142 2.36 7.22 15.99
CA TRP A 142 1.36 6.78 16.96
C TRP A 142 0.27 5.91 16.33
N VAL A 143 -0.33 6.38 15.22
CA VAL A 143 -1.32 5.59 14.47
C VAL A 143 -0.70 4.28 13.98
N GLN A 144 0.56 4.31 13.55
CA GLN A 144 1.30 3.12 13.14
C GLN A 144 1.53 2.14 14.31
N ALA A 145 1.91 2.63 15.50
CA ALA A 145 2.11 1.79 16.69
C ALA A 145 0.80 1.12 17.14
N ILE A 146 -0.31 1.84 17.07
CA ILE A 146 -1.66 1.31 17.35
C ILE A 146 -2.04 0.25 16.31
N HIS A 147 -1.78 0.50 15.02
CA HIS A 147 -2.11 -0.44 13.95
C HIS A 147 -1.28 -1.73 14.01
N ASP A 148 -0.01 -1.63 14.39
CA ASP A 148 0.92 -2.77 14.49
C ASP A 148 0.77 -3.54 15.82
N ARG A 149 -0.21 -3.21 16.66
CA ARG A 149 -0.39 -3.76 18.03
C ARG A 149 0.90 -3.80 18.86
N ARG A 150 1.83 -2.89 18.60
CA ARG A 150 3.07 -2.77 19.39
C ARG A 150 2.73 -2.02 20.67
N GLY A 151 3.13 -2.58 21.81
CA GLY A 151 3.07 -1.87 23.08
C GLY A 151 3.79 -0.51 22.95
N LEU A 152 3.11 0.56 23.39
CA LEU A 152 3.58 1.93 23.26
C LEU A 152 4.99 2.06 23.88
N PRO A 153 5.98 2.69 23.19
CA PRO A 153 7.22 3.05 23.84
C PRO A 153 6.91 4.03 24.98
N GLY A 154 7.38 3.69 26.18
CA GLY A 154 7.12 4.45 27.41
C GLY A 154 7.50 5.91 27.27
N PHE A 155 6.60 6.77 27.72
CA PHE A 155 6.80 8.21 27.81
C PHE A 155 8.01 8.53 28.71
N SER A 156 9.16 8.88 28.11
CA SER A 156 10.15 9.71 28.80
C SER A 156 9.76 11.16 28.59
N THR A 157 9.12 11.73 29.60
CA THR A 157 8.88 13.16 29.74
C THR A 157 10.21 13.91 29.69
N TYR A 158 10.46 14.71 28.65
CA TYR A 158 11.39 15.82 28.77
C TYR A 158 10.74 16.87 29.65
N ARG A 159 11.16 16.88 30.92
CA ARG A 159 10.84 17.93 31.88
C ARG A 159 12.06 18.87 31.94
N ARG A 160 11.79 20.14 31.65
CA ARG A 160 12.66 21.34 31.66
C ARG A 160 13.58 21.52 30.47
#